data_AF-A0A1J5FG96-F1
#
_entry.id   AF-A0A1J5FG96-F1
#
_cell.length_a   1.000
_cell.length_b   1.000
_cell.length_c   1.000
_cell.angle_alpha   90.00
_cell.angle_beta   90.00
_cell.angle_gamma   90.00
#
_symmetry.space_group_name_H-M   'P 1'
#
loop_
_entity.id
_entity.type
_entity.pdbx_description
1 polymer ?
#
loop_
_entity_poly.entity_id
_entity_poly.type
_entity_poly.pdbx_seq_one_letter_code
_entity_poly.pdbx_strand_id
1 'polypeptide(L)'
;MTIDNSEIILKWYIDLEERFVSLTKSIPINPKNIKVELPLLASIIVEGGSLIDTIFREECNNGKRKDRNNIGAYCKYFEPQIHLMNALSVPLVFPPQYLNPFKGWYVKSRNDYKARKWWQNYNFIKHSRIENSHFSTMETAFLTLCGLHQVMTKIDIFIDSLLRNGFVSYGGLNLDYLLNKIRNKEYYGRILIETKLFATPFGIHNFPKDINHIRPIDWGSSRKFSEFLGRES
;
A
#
# COMPACT_ATOMS: atom_id res chain seq x y z
N MET A 1 -5.56 -4.48 -16.39
CA MET A 1 -4.11 -4.24 -16.54
C MET A 1 -3.37 -5.48 -17.03
N THR A 2 -2.21 -5.33 -17.70
CA THR A 2 -1.31 -6.44 -18.07
C THR A 2 -0.20 -6.63 -17.04
N ILE A 3 0.56 -7.73 -17.11
CA ILE A 3 1.73 -7.96 -16.25
C ILE A 3 2.79 -6.86 -16.47
N ASP A 4 3.07 -6.46 -17.72
CA ASP A 4 4.04 -5.41 -18.01
C ASP A 4 3.66 -4.06 -17.37
N ASN A 5 2.36 -3.71 -17.40
CA ASN A 5 1.88 -2.51 -16.74
C ASN A 5 2.10 -2.57 -15.22
N SER A 6 1.89 -3.73 -14.60
CA SER A 6 2.14 -3.92 -13.16
C SER A 6 3.63 -3.78 -12.83
N GLU A 7 4.53 -4.23 -13.70
CA GLU A 7 5.98 -4.10 -13.54
C GLU A 7 6.43 -2.64 -13.63
N ILE A 8 5.88 -1.87 -14.58
CA ILE A 8 6.15 -0.44 -14.72
C ILE A 8 5.67 0.32 -13.48
N ILE A 9 4.46 0.05 -13.01
CA ILE A 9 3.90 0.68 -11.81
C ILE A 9 4.74 0.35 -10.58
N LEU A 10 5.20 -0.90 -10.44
CA LEU A 10 6.07 -1.31 -9.35
C LEU A 10 7.41 -0.55 -9.37
N LYS A 11 8.03 -0.38 -10.55
CA LYS A 11 9.26 0.41 -10.69
C LYS A 11 9.06 1.87 -10.28
N TRP A 12 7.93 2.49 -10.67
CA TRP A 12 7.60 3.83 -10.24
C TRP A 12 7.38 3.90 -8.72
N TYR A 13 6.70 2.92 -8.14
CA TYR A 13 6.58 2.84 -6.68
C TYR A 13 7.95 2.76 -5.99
N ILE A 14 8.87 1.93 -6.49
CA ILE A 14 10.22 1.78 -5.93
C ILE A 14 10.97 3.12 -5.97
N ASP A 15 10.92 3.86 -7.09
CA ASP A 15 11.53 5.21 -7.19
C ASP A 15 10.94 6.17 -6.13
N LEU A 16 9.62 6.21 -6.02
CA LEU A 16 8.94 7.07 -5.05
C LEU A 16 9.30 6.71 -3.60
N GLU A 17 9.37 5.41 -3.30
CA GLU A 17 9.79 4.89 -2.01
C GLU A 17 11.24 5.29 -1.71
N GLU A 18 12.15 5.13 -2.66
CA GLU A 18 13.56 5.48 -2.50
C GLU A 18 13.78 6.99 -2.28
N ARG A 19 13.06 7.83 -3.03
CA ARG A 19 13.08 9.30 -2.84
C ARG A 19 12.63 9.67 -1.42
N PHE A 20 11.56 9.05 -0.94
CA PHE A 20 11.09 9.28 0.43
C PHE A 20 12.08 8.75 1.48
N VAL A 21 12.59 7.52 1.33
CA VAL A 21 13.61 6.93 2.23
C VAL A 21 14.83 7.84 2.31
N SER A 22 15.31 8.36 1.17
CA SER A 22 16.45 9.27 1.14
C SER A 22 16.22 10.51 2.01
N LEU A 23 15.02 11.10 1.93
CA LEU A 23 14.64 12.24 2.77
C LEU A 23 14.63 11.88 4.26
N THR A 24 14.18 10.67 4.62
CA THR A 24 14.11 10.25 6.03
C THR A 24 15.46 10.12 6.71
N LYS A 25 16.56 10.03 5.94
CA LYS A 25 17.93 10.08 6.48
C LYS A 25 18.27 11.46 7.06
N SER A 26 17.69 12.52 6.51
CA SER A 26 17.88 13.90 6.99
C SER A 26 16.77 14.34 7.94
N ILE A 27 15.53 13.90 7.70
CA ILE A 27 14.36 14.24 8.51
C ILE A 27 13.70 12.95 9.00
N PRO A 28 14.07 12.47 10.20
CA PRO A 28 13.54 11.22 10.73
C PRO A 28 12.02 11.27 10.88
N ILE A 29 11.36 10.14 10.61
CA ILE A 29 9.92 10.00 10.83
C ILE A 29 9.67 9.87 12.34
N ASN A 30 9.08 10.90 12.93
CA ASN A 30 8.65 10.92 14.33
C ASN A 30 7.46 11.87 14.49
N PRO A 31 6.73 11.85 15.63
CA PRO A 31 5.54 12.68 15.81
C PRO A 31 5.76 14.20 15.64
N LYS A 32 6.98 14.70 15.87
CA LYS A 32 7.32 16.12 15.67
C LYS A 32 7.52 16.44 14.18
N ASN A 33 8.22 15.57 13.47
CA ASN A 33 8.61 15.77 12.08
C ASN A 33 7.53 15.37 11.06
N ILE A 34 6.57 14.54 11.45
CA ILE A 34 5.54 14.02 10.51
C ILE A 34 4.68 15.15 9.91
N LYS A 35 4.57 16.29 10.60
CA LYS A 35 3.81 17.47 10.14
C LYS A 35 4.65 18.46 9.33
N VAL A 36 5.95 18.22 9.16
CA VAL A 36 6.83 19.13 8.41
C VAL A 36 6.38 19.18 6.96
N GLU A 37 6.18 20.40 6.48
CA GLU A 37 5.77 20.74 5.12
C GLU A 37 7.01 20.88 4.24
N LEU A 38 7.08 20.12 3.15
CA LEU A 38 8.21 20.15 2.22
C LEU A 38 7.68 20.15 0.79
N PRO A 39 7.93 21.20 -0.01
CA PRO A 39 7.46 21.27 -1.39
C PRO A 39 7.88 20.09 -2.26
N LEU A 40 9.05 19.49 -2.00
CA LEU A 40 9.52 18.32 -2.74
C LEU A 40 8.59 17.09 -2.58
N LEU A 41 7.87 16.98 -1.45
CA LEU A 41 6.94 15.87 -1.20
C LEU A 41 5.70 15.93 -2.09
N ALA A 42 5.34 17.09 -2.64
CA ALA A 42 4.20 17.23 -3.54
C ALA A 42 4.33 16.30 -4.76
N SER A 43 5.56 16.11 -5.26
CA SER A 43 5.83 15.19 -6.37
C SER A 43 5.50 13.75 -5.99
N ILE A 44 6.01 13.27 -4.86
CA ILE A 44 5.75 11.92 -4.33
C ILE A 44 4.25 11.68 -4.09
N ILE A 45 3.56 12.67 -3.51
CA ILE A 45 2.13 12.58 -3.20
C ILE A 45 1.30 12.53 -4.49
N VAL A 46 1.56 13.41 -5.45
CA VAL A 46 0.79 13.48 -6.69
C VAL A 46 1.04 12.27 -7.57
N GLU A 47 2.30 11.86 -7.73
CA GLU A 47 2.65 10.67 -8.50
C GLU A 47 2.05 9.41 -7.86
N GLY A 48 2.28 9.20 -6.55
CA GLY A 48 1.74 8.04 -5.82
C GLY A 48 0.20 7.96 -5.83
N GLY A 49 -0.49 9.07 -5.57
CA GLY A 49 -1.95 9.11 -5.65
C GLY A 49 -2.49 8.87 -7.07
N SER A 50 -1.79 9.37 -8.09
CA SER A 50 -2.17 9.16 -9.50
C SER A 50 -1.94 7.72 -9.96
N LEU A 51 -0.94 7.02 -9.40
CA LEU A 51 -0.76 5.58 -9.62
C LEU A 51 -1.92 4.79 -9.03
N ILE A 52 -2.38 5.12 -7.83
CA ILE A 52 -3.56 4.49 -7.23
C ILE A 52 -4.80 4.67 -8.12
N ASP A 53 -5.06 5.91 -8.57
CA ASP A 53 -6.16 6.20 -9.51
C ASP A 53 -6.03 5.38 -10.80
N THR A 54 -4.82 5.27 -11.33
CA THR A 54 -4.54 4.53 -12.57
C THR A 54 -4.76 3.03 -12.37
N ILE A 55 -4.27 2.45 -11.28
CA ILE A 55 -4.48 1.04 -10.94
C ILE A 55 -5.97 0.75 -10.85
N PHE A 56 -6.71 1.53 -10.07
CA PHE A 56 -8.14 1.32 -9.92
C PHE A 56 -8.91 1.47 -11.23
N ARG A 57 -8.54 2.44 -12.07
CA ARG A 57 -9.17 2.64 -13.38
C ARG A 57 -8.93 1.45 -14.31
N GLU A 58 -7.68 1.01 -14.45
CA GLU A 58 -7.32 -0.11 -15.33
C GLU A 58 -7.95 -1.43 -14.87
N GLU A 59 -8.01 -1.67 -13.56
CA GLU A 59 -8.64 -2.88 -13.01
C GLU A 59 -10.17 -2.82 -13.00
N CYS A 60 -10.77 -1.63 -12.98
CA CYS A 60 -12.22 -1.46 -13.20
C CYS A 60 -12.62 -1.62 -14.67
N ASN A 61 -11.84 -1.08 -15.60
CA ASN A 61 -12.18 -1.04 -17.03
C ASN A 61 -12.16 -2.43 -17.69
N ASN A 62 -11.39 -3.38 -17.13
CA ASN A 62 -11.47 -4.79 -17.48
C ASN A 62 -12.85 -5.43 -17.18
N GLY A 63 -13.79 -4.71 -16.54
CA GLY A 63 -15.14 -5.14 -16.18
C GLY A 63 -16.31 -4.46 -16.93
N LYS A 64 -16.08 -3.79 -18.08
CA LYS A 64 -17.13 -3.17 -18.95
C LYS A 64 -17.88 -1.95 -18.39
N ARG A 65 -17.43 -1.33 -17.28
CA ARG A 65 -18.15 -0.23 -16.62
C ARG A 65 -17.41 1.12 -16.72
N LYS A 66 -17.76 1.91 -17.74
CA LYS A 66 -17.19 3.25 -18.04
C LYS A 66 -17.64 4.37 -17.08
N ASP A 67 -18.57 4.09 -16.17
CA ASP A 67 -19.15 5.04 -15.22
C ASP A 67 -18.30 5.25 -13.94
N ARG A 68 -17.23 4.48 -13.76
CA ARG A 68 -16.37 4.52 -12.57
C ARG A 68 -15.11 5.34 -12.80
N ASN A 69 -15.24 6.66 -12.71
CA ASN A 69 -14.13 7.59 -12.96
C ASN A 69 -13.69 8.37 -11.71
N ASN A 70 -14.02 7.90 -10.52
CA ASN A 70 -13.60 8.55 -9.28
C ASN A 70 -13.38 7.54 -8.14
N ILE A 71 -12.62 7.98 -7.13
CA ILE A 71 -12.27 7.21 -5.95
C ILE A 71 -13.48 6.66 -5.18
N GLY A 72 -14.63 7.35 -5.20
CA GLY A 72 -15.83 6.90 -4.53
C GLY A 72 -16.46 5.69 -5.21
N ALA A 73 -16.46 5.70 -6.55
CA ALA A 73 -16.86 4.54 -7.34
C ALA A 73 -15.89 3.36 -7.18
N TYR A 74 -14.57 3.64 -7.15
CA TYR A 74 -13.55 2.63 -6.89
C TYR A 74 -13.70 2.01 -5.50
N CYS A 75 -13.93 2.82 -4.47
CA CYS A 75 -14.19 2.35 -3.12
C CYS A 75 -15.34 1.34 -3.06
N LYS A 76 -16.50 1.67 -3.65
CA LYS A 76 -17.67 0.77 -3.68
C LYS A 76 -17.40 -0.52 -4.46
N TYR A 77 -16.52 -0.49 -5.45
CA TYR A 77 -16.18 -1.66 -6.23
C TYR A 77 -15.14 -2.56 -5.57
N PHE A 78 -14.02 -1.99 -5.11
CA PHE A 78 -12.88 -2.75 -4.62
C PHE A 78 -13.04 -3.17 -3.16
N GLU A 79 -13.69 -2.37 -2.31
CA GLU A 79 -13.76 -2.69 -0.89
C GLU A 79 -14.36 -4.08 -0.59
N PRO A 80 -15.48 -4.50 -1.21
CA PRO A 80 -16.05 -5.84 -1.00
C PRO A 80 -15.13 -6.99 -1.46
N GLN A 81 -14.18 -6.71 -2.35
CA GLN A 81 -13.31 -7.73 -2.95
C GLN A 81 -11.99 -7.84 -2.16
N ILE A 82 -11.36 -6.70 -1.89
CA ILE A 82 -9.98 -6.65 -1.41
C ILE A 82 -9.83 -6.06 0.00
N HIS A 83 -10.92 -5.63 0.62
CA HIS A 83 -11.00 -5.25 2.04
C HIS A 83 -9.94 -4.24 2.50
N LEU A 84 -9.66 -3.21 1.68
CA LEU A 84 -8.64 -2.20 1.96
C LEU A 84 -8.89 -1.46 3.28
N MET A 85 -10.13 -1.29 3.71
CA MET A 85 -10.43 -0.62 4.99
C MET A 85 -9.81 -1.33 6.20
N ASN A 86 -9.55 -2.63 6.08
CA ASN A 86 -8.99 -3.49 7.12
C ASN A 86 -7.51 -3.81 6.86
N ALA A 87 -6.95 -3.40 5.72
CA ALA A 87 -5.56 -3.67 5.40
C ALA A 87 -4.65 -2.92 6.38
N LEU A 88 -3.89 -3.68 7.17
CA LEU A 88 -2.88 -3.16 8.08
C LEU A 88 -1.50 -3.31 7.45
N SER A 89 -0.76 -2.21 7.43
CA SER A 89 0.67 -2.22 7.08
C SER A 89 1.49 -1.93 8.33
N VAL A 90 2.63 -2.60 8.45
CA VAL A 90 3.68 -2.22 9.40
C VAL A 90 4.71 -1.39 8.63
N PRO A 91 4.81 -0.07 8.88
CA PRO A 91 5.99 0.67 8.50
C PRO A 91 7.23 0.11 9.23
N LEU A 92 8.30 -0.13 8.50
CA LEU A 92 9.58 -0.64 9.00
C LEU A 92 10.42 0.50 9.59
N VAL A 93 9.78 1.28 10.46
CA VAL A 93 10.35 2.45 11.14
C VAL A 93 9.94 2.39 12.62
N PHE A 94 10.90 2.61 13.51
CA PHE A 94 10.68 2.53 14.95
C PHE A 94 9.97 3.79 15.50
N PRO A 95 9.05 3.66 16.48
CA PRO A 95 8.54 2.43 17.08
C PRO A 95 7.58 1.66 16.15
N PRO A 96 7.51 0.32 16.24
CA PRO A 96 6.55 -0.47 15.49
C PRO A 96 5.13 0.03 15.76
N GLN A 97 4.40 0.30 14.67
CA GLN A 97 3.00 0.73 14.71
C GLN A 97 2.28 0.23 13.47
N TYR A 98 0.95 0.37 13.44
CA TYR A 98 0.17 0.12 12.23
C TYR A 98 -0.13 1.40 11.47
N LEU A 99 -0.10 1.28 10.14
CA LEU A 99 -0.71 2.23 9.22
C LEU A 99 -1.91 1.58 8.53
N ASN A 100 -2.95 2.39 8.35
CA ASN A 100 -4.14 2.01 7.59
C ASN A 100 -4.71 3.25 6.87
N PRO A 101 -4.14 3.62 5.72
CA PRO A 101 -4.57 4.78 4.94
C PRO A 101 -6.04 4.72 4.53
N PHE A 102 -6.59 3.53 4.29
CA PHE A 102 -7.98 3.34 3.87
C PHE A 102 -8.96 3.17 5.04
N LYS A 103 -8.51 3.30 6.30
CA LYS A 103 -9.35 3.11 7.49
C LYS A 103 -10.61 3.96 7.39
N GLY A 104 -11.76 3.29 7.31
CA GLY A 104 -13.08 3.91 7.26
C GLY A 104 -13.37 4.71 5.98
N TRP A 105 -12.69 4.42 4.87
CA TRP A 105 -13.00 5.01 3.55
C TRP A 105 -14.35 4.51 2.98
N TYR A 106 -14.81 3.34 3.43
CA TYR A 106 -16.10 2.74 3.07
C TYR A 106 -17.04 2.69 4.28
N VAL A 107 -18.29 3.12 4.09
CA VAL A 107 -19.35 3.12 5.10
C VAL A 107 -20.40 2.08 4.71
N LYS A 108 -20.24 0.86 5.25
CA LYS A 108 -21.07 -0.31 4.90
C LYS A 108 -22.57 -0.06 5.05
N SER A 109 -23.00 0.63 6.11
CA SER A 109 -24.42 0.92 6.36
C SER A 109 -25.09 1.79 5.30
N ARG A 110 -24.31 2.55 4.52
CA ARG A 110 -24.81 3.47 3.48
C ARG A 110 -24.33 3.11 2.09
N ASN A 111 -23.53 2.04 1.96
CA ASN A 111 -22.78 1.73 0.74
C ASN A 111 -22.10 2.98 0.16
N ASP A 112 -21.40 3.73 1.02
CA ASP A 112 -20.94 5.07 0.72
C ASP A 112 -19.44 5.26 0.95
N TYR A 113 -18.88 6.22 0.22
CA TYR A 113 -17.48 6.60 0.30
C TYR A 113 -17.31 7.78 1.26
N LYS A 114 -16.29 7.73 2.10
CA LYS A 114 -15.86 8.86 2.91
C LYS A 114 -14.38 9.14 2.69
N ALA A 115 -14.08 10.29 2.09
CA ALA A 115 -12.72 10.69 1.79
C ALA A 115 -11.79 10.66 3.01
N ARG A 116 -10.56 10.21 2.78
CA ARG A 116 -9.49 10.16 3.79
C ARG A 116 -8.62 11.40 3.66
N LYS A 117 -8.10 11.90 4.78
CA LYS A 117 -7.30 13.12 4.83
C LYS A 117 -6.16 13.12 3.81
N TRP A 118 -5.39 12.02 3.73
CA TRP A 118 -4.28 11.92 2.77
C TRP A 118 -4.74 11.99 1.31
N TRP A 119 -5.90 11.41 0.96
CA TRP A 119 -6.47 11.49 -0.39
C TRP A 119 -7.02 12.89 -0.70
N GLN A 120 -7.60 13.56 0.30
CA GLN A 120 -8.03 14.96 0.17
C GLN A 120 -6.82 15.87 -0.09
N ASN A 121 -5.76 15.70 0.71
CA ASN A 121 -4.49 16.42 0.54
C ASN A 121 -3.90 16.17 -0.85
N TYR A 122 -3.86 14.92 -1.30
CA TYR A 122 -3.47 14.57 -2.68
C TYR A 122 -4.27 15.35 -3.72
N ASN A 123 -5.62 15.35 -3.62
CA ASN A 123 -6.46 16.08 -4.58
C ASN A 123 -6.19 17.59 -4.55
N PHE A 124 -6.03 18.19 -3.36
CA PHE A 124 -5.70 19.61 -3.25
C PHE A 124 -4.38 19.94 -3.95
N ILE A 125 -3.33 19.15 -3.72
CA ILE A 125 -2.02 19.35 -4.35
C ILE A 125 -2.08 19.10 -5.87
N LYS A 126 -2.84 18.09 -6.31
CA LYS A 126 -3.04 17.75 -7.72
C LYS A 126 -3.67 18.90 -8.51
N HIS A 127 -4.64 19.61 -7.92
CA HIS A 127 -5.36 20.69 -8.59
C HIS A 127 -4.66 22.05 -8.49
N SER A 128 -3.96 22.36 -7.39
CA SER A 128 -3.21 23.62 -7.26
C SER A 128 -1.97 23.45 -6.37
N ARG A 129 -0.85 23.05 -6.96
CA ARG A 129 0.36 22.67 -6.20
C ARG A 129 0.98 23.81 -5.40
N ILE A 130 0.94 25.04 -5.94
CA ILE A 130 1.57 26.22 -5.31
C ILE A 130 0.77 26.64 -4.07
N GLU A 131 -0.54 26.85 -4.24
CA GLU A 131 -1.44 27.30 -3.17
C GLU A 131 -1.62 26.24 -2.09
N ASN A 132 -1.63 24.96 -2.48
CA ASN A 132 -1.84 23.83 -1.58
C ASN A 132 -0.54 23.14 -1.13
N SER A 133 0.59 23.84 -1.24
CA SER A 133 1.91 23.31 -0.87
C SER A 133 1.99 22.86 0.59
N HIS A 134 1.27 23.52 1.50
CA HIS A 134 1.19 23.18 2.93
C HIS A 134 0.60 21.79 3.21
N PHE A 135 -0.11 21.18 2.26
CA PHE A 135 -0.57 19.78 2.40
C PHE A 135 0.54 18.76 2.09
N SER A 136 1.68 19.20 1.56
CA SER A 136 2.83 18.38 1.20
C SER A 136 3.67 18.03 2.43
N THR A 137 3.05 17.33 3.38
CA THR A 137 3.68 16.92 4.63
C THR A 137 4.29 15.52 4.54
N MET A 138 5.23 15.22 5.43
CA MET A 138 5.76 13.86 5.63
C MET A 138 4.61 12.86 5.89
N GLU A 139 3.59 13.24 6.66
CA GLU A 139 2.37 12.44 6.89
C GLU A 139 1.67 12.07 5.58
N THR A 140 1.39 13.06 4.73
CA THR A 140 0.65 12.84 3.48
C THR A 140 1.44 11.95 2.53
N ALA A 141 2.74 12.17 2.39
CA ALA A 141 3.60 11.34 1.54
C ALA A 141 3.68 9.90 2.07
N PHE A 142 3.87 9.73 3.38
CA PHE A 142 3.98 8.41 4.00
C PHE A 142 2.69 7.60 3.88
N LEU A 143 1.53 8.24 4.10
CA LEU A 143 0.22 7.60 3.92
C LEU A 143 -0.09 7.31 2.44
N THR A 144 0.35 8.17 1.52
CA THR A 144 0.20 7.93 0.07
C THR A 144 0.99 6.69 -0.37
N LEU A 145 2.27 6.60 0.02
CA LEU A 145 3.12 5.45 -0.30
C LEU A 145 2.60 4.17 0.34
N CYS A 146 2.17 4.24 1.61
CA CYS A 146 1.53 3.10 2.27
C CYS A 146 0.23 2.68 1.54
N GLY A 147 -0.56 3.65 1.07
CA GLY A 147 -1.80 3.37 0.33
C GLY A 147 -1.51 2.67 -0.99
N LEU A 148 -0.52 3.15 -1.75
CA LEU A 148 -0.10 2.54 -3.00
C LEU A 148 0.46 1.12 -2.77
N HIS A 149 1.28 0.93 -1.74
CA HIS A 149 1.76 -0.39 -1.33
C HIS A 149 0.61 -1.36 -1.02
N GLN A 150 -0.38 -0.93 -0.25
CA GLN A 150 -1.55 -1.75 0.07
C GLN A 150 -2.36 -2.11 -1.19
N VAL A 151 -2.55 -1.16 -2.11
CA VAL A 151 -3.25 -1.42 -3.37
C VAL A 151 -2.52 -2.47 -4.21
N MET A 152 -1.20 -2.33 -4.41
CA MET A 152 -0.41 -3.33 -5.13
C MET A 152 -0.41 -4.69 -4.43
N THR A 153 -0.34 -4.70 -3.09
CA THR A 153 -0.39 -5.93 -2.30
C THR A 153 -1.72 -6.66 -2.42
N LYS A 154 -2.83 -5.94 -2.55
CA LYS A 154 -4.17 -6.54 -2.51
C LYS A 154 -4.78 -6.86 -3.88
N ILE A 155 -4.13 -6.46 -4.98
CA ILE A 155 -4.59 -6.74 -6.33
C ILE A 155 -3.69 -7.81 -6.96
N ASP A 156 -4.29 -8.96 -7.28
CA ASP A 156 -3.59 -10.18 -7.69
C ASP A 156 -2.64 -9.99 -8.89
N ILE A 157 -2.95 -9.07 -9.82
CA ILE A 157 -2.10 -8.82 -11.02
C ILE A 157 -0.66 -8.42 -10.67
N PHE A 158 -0.42 -7.89 -9.48
CA PHE A 158 0.91 -7.48 -9.04
C PHE A 158 1.76 -8.63 -8.49
N ILE A 159 1.20 -9.80 -8.20
CA ILE A 159 1.93 -10.86 -7.50
C ILE A 159 3.20 -11.30 -8.25
N ASP A 160 3.12 -11.43 -9.57
CA ASP A 160 4.25 -11.82 -10.41
C ASP A 160 5.38 -10.78 -10.38
N SER A 161 5.03 -9.50 -10.43
CA SER A 161 5.98 -8.38 -10.40
C SER A 161 6.61 -8.24 -9.01
N LEU A 162 5.82 -8.38 -7.94
CA LEU A 162 6.30 -8.37 -6.56
C LEU A 162 7.26 -9.55 -6.29
N LEU A 163 6.95 -10.74 -6.82
CA LEU A 163 7.81 -11.91 -6.73
C LEU A 163 9.15 -11.70 -7.44
N ARG A 164 9.13 -11.21 -8.69
CA ARG A 164 10.35 -10.95 -9.47
C ARG A 164 11.29 -9.94 -8.81
N ASN A 165 10.74 -8.99 -8.06
CA ASN A 165 11.51 -7.98 -7.34
C ASN A 165 11.86 -8.39 -5.90
N GLY A 166 11.58 -9.64 -5.50
CA GLY A 166 11.98 -10.18 -4.20
C GLY A 166 11.19 -9.62 -3.01
N PHE A 167 9.99 -9.07 -3.24
CA PHE A 167 9.16 -8.45 -2.20
C PHE A 167 8.19 -9.43 -1.53
N VAL A 168 8.19 -10.71 -1.91
CA VAL A 168 7.21 -11.69 -1.44
C VAL A 168 7.89 -12.69 -0.52
N SER A 169 7.45 -12.74 0.74
CA SER A 169 7.85 -13.76 1.70
C SER A 169 6.77 -14.81 1.84
N TYR A 170 7.13 -16.05 1.53
CA TYR A 170 6.20 -17.18 1.40
C TYR A 170 6.69 -18.45 2.12
N GLY A 171 7.64 -18.33 3.06
CA GLY A 171 8.01 -19.42 3.97
C GLY A 171 8.61 -20.65 3.30
N GLY A 172 9.27 -20.48 2.14
CA GLY A 172 9.92 -21.57 1.42
C GLY A 172 8.98 -22.51 0.67
N LEU A 173 7.69 -22.17 0.53
CA LEU A 173 6.76 -22.91 -0.32
C LEU A 173 7.27 -23.01 -1.77
N ASN A 174 6.97 -24.12 -2.45
CA ASN A 174 7.26 -24.23 -3.88
C ASN A 174 6.54 -23.11 -4.65
N LEU A 175 7.29 -22.36 -5.45
CA LEU A 175 6.80 -21.15 -6.12
C LEU A 175 5.72 -21.44 -7.16
N ASP A 176 5.89 -22.49 -7.97
CA ASP A 176 4.91 -22.85 -9.01
C ASP A 176 3.59 -23.28 -8.38
N TYR A 177 3.65 -24.06 -7.30
CA TYR A 177 2.49 -24.42 -6.50
C TYR A 177 1.79 -23.18 -5.93
N LEU A 178 2.56 -22.26 -5.33
CA LEU A 178 2.04 -21.02 -4.75
C LEU A 178 1.32 -20.17 -5.80
N LEU A 179 1.98 -19.91 -6.93
CA LEU A 179 1.43 -19.11 -8.03
C LEU A 179 0.17 -19.72 -8.61
N ASN A 180 0.15 -21.04 -8.83
CA ASN A 180 -1.03 -21.74 -9.31
C ASN A 180 -2.20 -21.60 -8.32
N LYS A 181 -1.94 -21.77 -7.02
CA LYS A 181 -2.96 -21.60 -5.98
C LYS A 181 -3.47 -20.17 -5.86
N ILE A 182 -2.62 -19.16 -5.99
CA ILE A 182 -3.04 -17.75 -5.97
C ILE A 182 -3.91 -17.44 -7.20
N ARG A 183 -3.47 -17.83 -8.40
CA ARG A 183 -4.19 -17.56 -9.66
C ARG A 183 -5.57 -18.22 -9.70
N ASN A 184 -5.69 -19.41 -9.10
CA ASN A 184 -6.97 -20.13 -9.00
C ASN A 184 -7.80 -19.69 -7.78
N LYS A 185 -7.35 -18.72 -6.98
CA LYS A 185 -8.00 -18.25 -5.73
C LYS A 185 -8.19 -19.36 -4.70
N GLU A 186 -7.25 -20.30 -4.65
CA GLU A 186 -7.22 -21.45 -3.75
C GLU A 186 -6.17 -21.33 -2.65
N TYR A 187 -5.35 -20.27 -2.67
CA TYR A 187 -4.34 -20.06 -1.65
C TYR A 187 -4.89 -19.31 -0.44
N TYR A 188 -4.86 -19.97 0.72
CA TYR A 188 -5.29 -19.41 2.01
C TYR A 188 -4.15 -19.29 3.01
N GLY A 189 -2.90 -19.47 2.58
CA GLY A 189 -1.75 -19.26 3.46
C GLY A 189 -1.47 -17.77 3.70
N ARG A 190 -0.58 -17.51 4.64
CA ARG A 190 -0.13 -16.15 4.98
C ARG A 190 1.12 -15.82 4.16
N ILE A 191 1.00 -14.83 3.29
CA ILE A 191 2.12 -14.26 2.53
C ILE A 191 2.31 -12.83 3.02
N LEU A 192 3.55 -12.41 3.13
CA LEU A 192 3.91 -11.02 3.41
C LEU A 192 4.49 -10.38 2.15
N ILE A 193 3.96 -9.21 1.80
CA ILE A 193 4.61 -8.33 0.83
C ILE A 193 5.41 -7.30 1.62
N GLU A 194 6.71 -7.23 1.36
CA GLU A 194 7.65 -6.38 2.07
C GLU A 194 8.54 -5.60 1.09
N THR A 195 8.54 -4.28 1.25
CA THR A 195 9.38 -3.33 0.51
C THR A 195 10.38 -2.66 1.45
N LYS A 196 11.06 -1.57 1.05
CA LYS A 196 12.00 -0.89 1.95
C LYS A 196 11.29 -0.32 3.18
N LEU A 197 10.12 0.28 3.01
CA LEU A 197 9.39 0.98 4.07
C LEU A 197 8.23 0.20 4.68
N PHE A 198 7.60 -0.73 3.96
CA PHE A 198 6.32 -1.31 4.42
C PHE A 198 6.31 -2.82 4.35
N ALA A 199 5.57 -3.42 5.28
CA ALA A 199 5.19 -4.82 5.26
C ALA A 199 3.66 -4.93 5.33
N THR A 200 3.03 -5.64 4.40
CA THR A 200 1.57 -5.80 4.31
C THR A 200 1.22 -7.25 3.99
N PRO A 201 0.28 -7.87 4.71
CA PRO A 201 -0.25 -9.18 4.36
C PRO A 201 -0.91 -9.20 2.98
N PHE A 202 -0.55 -10.18 2.15
CA PHE A 202 -1.23 -10.44 0.89
C PHE A 202 -2.59 -11.12 1.11
N GLY A 203 -3.54 -10.90 0.20
CA GLY A 203 -4.84 -11.57 0.21
C GLY A 203 -5.76 -11.15 1.36
N ILE A 204 -6.55 -12.09 1.89
CA ILE A 204 -7.61 -11.82 2.89
C ILE A 204 -7.09 -11.73 4.33
N HIS A 205 -5.87 -12.17 4.59
CA HIS A 205 -5.30 -12.19 5.93
C HIS A 205 -4.90 -10.79 6.37
N ASN A 206 -4.95 -10.56 7.68
CA ASN A 206 -4.50 -9.33 8.32
C ASN A 206 -3.63 -9.68 9.53
N PHE A 207 -2.77 -8.74 9.90
CA PHE A 207 -2.04 -8.84 11.16
C PHE A 207 -3.01 -8.92 12.36
N PRO A 208 -2.55 -9.47 13.50
CA PRO A 208 -3.25 -9.32 14.77
C PRO A 208 -3.57 -7.86 15.09
N LYS A 209 -4.54 -7.62 15.99
CA LYS A 209 -4.89 -6.24 16.40
C LYS A 209 -3.78 -5.55 17.19
N ASP A 210 -3.01 -6.33 17.94
CA ASP A 210 -1.85 -5.87 18.69
C ASP A 210 -0.58 -6.24 17.92
N ILE A 211 0.24 -5.23 17.63
CA ILE A 211 1.50 -5.42 16.91
C ILE A 211 2.48 -6.32 17.66
N ASN A 212 2.38 -6.35 18.99
CA ASN A 212 3.20 -7.21 19.83
C ASN A 212 2.83 -8.69 19.71
N HIS A 213 1.73 -9.04 19.03
CA HIS A 213 1.34 -10.42 18.77
C HIS A 213 1.72 -10.90 17.36
N ILE A 214 2.39 -10.07 16.54
CA ILE A 214 2.88 -10.53 15.23
C ILE A 214 4.02 -11.54 15.43
N ARG A 215 3.86 -12.76 14.93
CA ARG A 215 4.94 -13.75 14.85
C ARG A 215 5.44 -13.80 13.40
N PRO A 216 6.67 -13.35 13.08
CA PRO A 216 7.17 -13.32 11.70
C PRO A 216 7.12 -14.67 10.97
N ILE A 217 7.32 -15.78 11.69
CA ILE A 217 7.20 -17.14 11.16
C ILE A 217 5.83 -17.43 10.56
N ASP A 218 4.77 -16.81 11.08
CA ASP A 218 3.42 -16.95 10.54
C ASP A 218 3.27 -16.23 9.17
N TRP A 219 4.21 -15.38 8.78
CA TRP A 219 4.15 -14.49 7.62
C TRP A 219 5.29 -14.76 6.63
N GLY A 220 5.65 -16.04 6.49
CA GLY A 220 6.65 -16.49 5.53
C GLY A 220 8.10 -16.29 5.97
N SER A 221 8.36 -16.10 7.27
CA SER A 221 9.69 -16.00 7.88
C SER A 221 10.61 -14.97 7.21
N SER A 222 10.08 -13.79 6.86
CA SER A 222 10.94 -12.70 6.40
C SER A 222 11.99 -12.37 7.45
N ARG A 223 13.27 -12.53 7.12
CA ARG A 223 14.38 -12.13 7.97
C ARG A 223 14.31 -10.65 8.33
N LYS A 224 14.09 -9.79 7.33
CA LYS A 224 14.05 -8.33 7.51
C LYS A 224 12.92 -7.92 8.46
N PHE A 225 11.73 -8.48 8.27
CA PHE A 225 10.59 -8.19 9.14
C PHE A 225 10.81 -8.71 10.57
N SER A 226 11.45 -9.87 10.70
CA SER A 226 11.80 -10.47 12.00
C SER A 226 12.80 -9.61 12.76
N GLU A 227 13.88 -9.17 12.09
CA GLU A 227 14.88 -8.26 12.62
C GLU A 227 14.25 -6.93 13.07
N PHE A 228 13.36 -6.35 12.26
CA PHE A 228 12.66 -5.12 12.62
C PHE A 228 11.81 -5.26 13.89
N LEU A 229 11.11 -6.38 14.06
CA LEU A 229 10.29 -6.65 15.24
C LEU A 229 11.11 -7.14 16.45
N GLY A 230 12.42 -7.36 16.29
CA GLY A 230 13.29 -7.93 17.33
C GLY A 230 12.89 -9.36 17.71
N ARG A 231 12.48 -10.18 16.73
CA ARG A 231 12.01 -11.56 16.92
C ARG A 231 12.79 -12.51 16.02
N GLU A 232 12.95 -13.75 16.45
CA GLU A 232 13.52 -14.80 15.60
C GLU A 232 12.49 -15.23 14.52
N SER A 233 13.02 -15.54 13.34
CA SER A 233 12.27 -15.87 12.10
C SER A 233 11.93 -17.35 11.95
#